data_AF-A0AAI9H444-F1
#
_entry.id   AF-A0AAI9H444-F1
#
_cell.length_a   1.000
_cell.length_b   1.000
_cell.length_c   1.000
_cell.angle_alpha   90.00
_cell.angle_beta   90.00
_cell.angle_gamma   90.00
#
_symmetry.space_group_name_H-M   'P 1'
#
loop_
_entity.id
_entity.type
_entity.pdbx_description
1 polymer ?
#
loop_
_entity_poly.entity_id
_entity_poly.type
_entity_poly.pdbx_seq_one_letter_code
_entity_poly.pdbx_strand_id
1 'polypeptide(L)'
;MSIGNGLKVGGSVTGNLTGNADTATKIKTARKIGGVAFDGSADINLPGVNATGNQNTTGNAATATKLQAARTINGVSFDGSANITLTPSNIGALALTGGTLSGGLTAAGEVISRSANGLRIAYGNYGFFIRNDGSNTYFMLTDSGNSLGTHNSLRPFIISNHTGNVTIATKLNASGGITGSLSGNASTATKLQTARTINGVKFDGSANIEAFPPGVPLPWPSDTPPAGYAIMQGQTFDKAAYPKLAIAYPSGVIPDMRGWTIKGKPASGRAVLSQEQDGIKSHTHSASASSTDLGTKTTSS
;
A
#
# COMPACT_ATOMS: atom_id res chain seq x y z
N MET A 1 -54.43 -7.94 116.89
CA MET A 1 -53.00 -7.87 117.26
C MET A 1 -52.29 -7.17 116.11
N SER A 2 -51.84 -5.93 116.29
CA SER A 2 -51.18 -5.15 115.23
C SER A 2 -49.67 -5.34 115.35
N ILE A 3 -49.05 -5.95 114.35
CA ILE A 3 -47.60 -6.07 114.22
C ILE A 3 -47.12 -4.92 113.32
N GLY A 4 -46.37 -3.98 113.90
CA GLY A 4 -45.89 -2.77 113.25
C GLY A 4 -44.84 -3.02 112.17
N ASN A 5 -44.60 -1.98 111.37
CA ASN A 5 -43.75 -1.98 110.17
C ASN A 5 -42.35 -2.61 110.38
N GLY A 6 -42.02 -3.61 109.57
CA GLY A 6 -40.65 -4.14 109.45
C GLY A 6 -40.47 -5.66 109.56
N LEU A 7 -41.50 -6.48 109.31
CA LEU A 7 -41.36 -7.94 109.33
C LEU A 7 -40.36 -8.41 108.27
N LYS A 8 -39.24 -9.00 108.71
CA LYS A 8 -38.21 -9.61 107.87
C LYS A 8 -38.33 -11.13 107.99
N VAL A 9 -38.78 -11.80 106.93
CA VAL A 9 -38.92 -13.26 106.92
C VAL A 9 -37.76 -13.88 106.14
N GLY A 10 -37.01 -14.78 106.77
CA GLY A 10 -35.80 -15.42 106.22
C GLY A 10 -36.05 -16.71 105.42
N GLY A 11 -37.32 -17.05 105.14
CA GLY A 11 -37.73 -18.23 104.38
C GLY A 11 -39.07 -17.98 103.68
N SER A 12 -39.51 -18.91 102.84
CA SER A 12 -40.77 -18.77 102.08
C SER A 12 -41.96 -18.55 103.02
N VAL A 13 -42.68 -17.45 102.80
CA VAL A 13 -43.95 -17.16 103.50
C VAL A 13 -45.06 -17.93 102.79
N THR A 14 -45.76 -18.81 103.51
CA THR A 14 -46.88 -19.60 102.97
C THR A 14 -48.14 -19.33 103.77
N GLY A 15 -49.15 -18.71 103.15
CA GLY A 15 -50.44 -18.35 103.73
C GLY A 15 -51.25 -17.48 102.76
N ASN A 16 -52.58 -17.46 102.88
CA ASN A 16 -53.44 -16.67 101.98
C ASN A 16 -53.03 -15.19 102.02
N LEU A 17 -52.62 -14.65 100.88
CA LEU A 17 -52.31 -13.23 100.80
C LEU A 17 -53.65 -12.49 100.80
N THR A 18 -53.91 -11.70 101.83
CA THR A 18 -55.13 -10.89 101.89
C THR A 18 -54.89 -9.55 101.20
N GLY A 19 -55.85 -9.10 100.39
CA GLY A 19 -55.72 -7.90 99.55
C GLY A 19 -55.23 -8.21 98.13
N ASN A 20 -54.82 -7.17 97.39
CA ASN A 20 -54.60 -7.29 95.94
C ASN A 20 -53.42 -8.19 95.52
N ALA A 21 -52.55 -8.66 96.43
CA ALA A 21 -51.35 -9.42 96.06
C ALA A 21 -51.66 -10.83 95.52
N ASP A 22 -52.70 -11.51 96.04
CA ASP A 22 -53.09 -12.88 95.60
C ASP A 22 -53.96 -12.88 94.34
N THR A 23 -54.55 -11.74 93.98
CA THR A 23 -55.52 -11.62 92.87
C THR A 23 -55.12 -10.56 91.84
N ALA A 24 -53.89 -10.04 91.89
CA ALA A 24 -53.41 -8.99 90.99
C ALA A 24 -53.32 -9.50 89.55
N THR A 25 -54.34 -9.20 88.75
CA THR A 25 -54.36 -9.38 87.30
C THR A 25 -53.98 -8.10 86.54
N LYS A 26 -53.71 -7.00 87.27
CA LYS A 26 -53.36 -5.67 86.75
C LYS A 26 -52.19 -5.04 87.49
N ILE A 27 -51.38 -4.28 86.76
CA ILE A 27 -50.39 -3.37 87.33
C ILE A 27 -51.14 -2.20 87.97
N LYS A 28 -50.92 -1.97 89.27
CA LYS A 28 -51.64 -0.96 90.06
C LYS A 28 -51.59 0.46 89.46
N THR A 29 -50.46 0.82 88.87
CA THR A 29 -50.29 2.08 88.13
C THR A 29 -49.87 1.74 86.70
N ALA A 30 -50.81 1.89 85.76
CA ALA A 30 -50.56 1.62 84.35
C ALA A 30 -49.33 2.39 83.85
N ARG A 31 -48.46 1.74 83.10
CA ARG A 31 -47.27 2.36 82.51
C ARG A 31 -47.55 2.72 81.06
N LYS A 32 -46.95 3.82 80.59
CA LYS A 32 -47.05 4.23 79.19
C LYS A 32 -46.00 3.48 78.36
N ILE A 33 -46.44 2.71 77.36
CA ILE A 33 -45.58 2.05 76.36
C ILE A 33 -45.98 2.62 75.00
N GLY A 34 -45.05 3.25 74.28
CA GLY A 34 -45.37 3.93 73.02
C GLY A 34 -46.49 4.98 73.14
N GLY A 35 -46.67 5.58 74.33
CA GLY A 35 -47.75 6.54 74.64
C GLY A 35 -49.08 5.92 75.11
N VAL A 36 -49.26 4.60 74.99
CA VAL A 36 -50.48 3.88 75.42
C VAL A 36 -50.34 3.36 76.85
N ALA A 37 -51.37 3.53 77.67
CA ALA A 37 -51.36 3.02 79.04
C ALA A 37 -51.60 1.51 79.05
N PHE A 38 -50.73 0.77 79.72
CA PHE A 38 -50.80 -0.68 79.83
C PHE A 38 -50.73 -1.09 81.28
N ASP A 39 -51.71 -1.90 81.70
CA ASP A 39 -51.79 -2.48 83.03
C ASP A 39 -51.78 -4.01 83.01
N GLY A 40 -51.62 -4.67 81.86
CA GLY A 40 -51.51 -6.12 81.76
C GLY A 40 -52.82 -6.90 81.78
N SER A 41 -53.98 -6.23 81.87
CA SER A 41 -55.28 -6.95 81.87
C SER A 41 -55.77 -7.46 80.52
N ALA A 42 -55.20 -6.96 79.44
CA ALA A 42 -55.48 -7.37 78.07
C ALA A 42 -54.23 -7.13 77.22
N ASP A 43 -54.18 -7.73 76.03
CA ASP A 43 -53.11 -7.45 75.06
C ASP A 43 -53.02 -5.95 74.75
N ILE A 44 -51.79 -5.47 74.56
CA ILE A 44 -51.56 -4.06 74.24
C ILE A 44 -51.72 -3.82 72.73
N ASN A 45 -52.58 -2.86 72.39
CA ASN A 45 -52.64 -2.32 71.03
C ASN A 45 -51.77 -1.08 70.95
N LEU A 46 -50.63 -1.21 70.27
CA LEU A 46 -49.70 -0.13 70.00
C LEU A 46 -50.00 0.43 68.60
N PRO A 47 -50.37 1.72 68.48
CA PRO A 47 -50.63 2.28 67.16
C PRO A 47 -49.34 2.25 66.33
N GLY A 48 -49.45 1.94 65.03
CA GLY A 48 -48.31 1.73 64.12
C GLY A 48 -47.65 0.34 64.21
N VAL A 49 -48.12 -0.56 65.09
CA VAL A 49 -47.62 -1.95 65.21
C VAL A 49 -48.73 -2.96 64.88
N ASN A 50 -49.72 -3.08 65.76
CA ASN A 50 -50.85 -4.02 65.64
C ASN A 50 -52.22 -3.33 65.61
N ALA A 51 -52.23 -2.00 65.74
CA ALA A 51 -53.39 -1.15 65.49
C ALA A 51 -52.98 0.01 64.56
N THR A 52 -53.90 0.49 63.74
CA THR A 52 -53.67 1.66 62.88
C THR A 52 -53.29 2.87 63.73
N GLY A 53 -52.25 3.60 63.36
CA GLY A 53 -51.72 4.72 64.14
C GLY A 53 -51.08 5.80 63.27
N ASN A 54 -50.97 7.03 63.79
CA ASN A 54 -50.36 8.18 63.10
C ASN A 54 -48.90 8.44 63.50
N GLN A 55 -48.27 7.48 64.18
CA GLN A 55 -46.89 7.57 64.61
C GLN A 55 -46.04 8.06 63.46
N ASN A 56 -45.11 8.96 63.76
CA ASN A 56 -44.04 9.24 62.85
C ASN A 56 -43.14 8.00 62.80
N THR A 57 -43.48 7.05 61.92
CA THR A 57 -42.59 5.96 61.54
C THR A 57 -41.42 6.48 60.71
N THR A 58 -41.36 7.80 60.42
CA THR A 58 -40.37 8.57 59.62
C THR A 58 -39.94 7.97 58.27
N GLY A 59 -40.44 6.78 57.92
CA GLY A 59 -39.97 5.98 56.82
C GLY A 59 -41.11 5.22 56.17
N ASN A 60 -41.07 5.21 54.85
CA ASN A 60 -41.99 4.56 53.93
C ASN A 60 -41.82 3.01 53.93
N ALA A 61 -41.47 2.41 55.07
CA ALA A 61 -40.78 1.11 55.10
C ALA A 61 -41.61 -0.09 54.59
N ALA A 62 -42.91 -0.14 54.87
CA ALA A 62 -43.73 -1.30 54.52
C ALA A 62 -44.32 -1.24 53.09
N THR A 63 -44.35 -0.08 52.45
CA THR A 63 -45.03 0.15 51.16
C THR A 63 -44.23 1.01 50.17
N ALA A 64 -42.95 1.29 50.43
CA ALA A 64 -42.11 2.06 49.53
C ALA A 64 -41.97 1.36 48.17
N THR A 65 -42.79 1.79 47.22
CA THR A 65 -42.66 1.45 45.80
C THR A 65 -41.89 2.52 45.03
N LYS A 66 -41.56 3.66 45.68
CA LYS A 66 -40.82 4.77 45.09
C LYS A 66 -39.83 5.41 46.07
N LEU A 67 -38.74 5.96 45.53
CA LEU A 67 -37.84 6.88 46.22
C LEU A 67 -38.56 8.20 46.50
N GLN A 68 -38.39 8.73 47.71
CA GLN A 68 -38.96 10.03 48.11
C GLN A 68 -38.43 11.18 47.23
N ALA A 69 -37.17 11.11 46.81
CA ALA A 69 -36.58 12.00 45.82
C ALA A 69 -35.98 11.14 44.72
N ALA A 70 -36.51 11.28 43.50
CA ALA A 70 -35.97 10.62 42.33
C ALA A 70 -34.49 10.98 42.14
N ARG A 71 -33.72 10.02 41.66
CA ARG A 71 -32.29 10.20 41.37
C ARG A 71 -32.09 10.23 39.87
N THR A 72 -31.15 11.06 39.43
CA THR A 72 -30.74 11.06 38.03
C THR A 72 -29.63 10.04 37.86
N ILE A 73 -29.86 9.03 37.03
CA ILE A 73 -28.87 8.03 36.65
C ILE A 73 -28.59 8.26 35.16
N ASN A 74 -27.38 8.71 34.84
CA ASN A 74 -26.95 8.98 33.46
C ASN A 74 -27.94 9.88 32.68
N GLY A 75 -28.46 10.89 33.35
CA GLY A 75 -29.43 11.85 32.80
C GLY A 75 -30.90 11.39 32.86
N VAL A 76 -31.20 10.16 33.29
CA VAL A 76 -32.58 9.63 33.38
C VAL A 76 -33.07 9.68 34.83
N SER A 77 -34.26 10.25 35.05
CA SER A 77 -34.90 10.27 36.36
C SER A 77 -35.37 8.87 36.75
N PHE A 78 -35.02 8.43 37.95
CA PHE A 78 -35.38 7.14 38.50
C PHE A 78 -35.93 7.30 39.90
N ASP A 79 -37.20 6.93 40.07
CA ASP A 79 -37.89 6.91 41.35
C ASP A 79 -38.21 5.50 41.82
N GLY A 80 -37.79 4.44 41.11
CA GLY A 80 -38.08 3.05 41.50
C GLY A 80 -39.48 2.54 41.15
N SER A 81 -40.36 3.38 40.59
CA SER A 81 -41.72 2.95 40.19
C SER A 81 -41.78 2.03 38.98
N ALA A 82 -40.72 2.04 38.19
CA ALA A 82 -40.54 1.20 37.02
C ALA A 82 -39.06 0.88 36.84
N ASN A 83 -38.76 -0.09 35.96
CA ASN A 83 -37.39 -0.34 35.54
C ASN A 83 -36.80 0.90 34.86
N ILE A 84 -35.50 1.13 35.06
CA ILE A 84 -34.78 2.18 34.36
C ILE A 84 -34.37 1.72 32.96
N THR A 85 -34.62 2.57 31.96
CA THR A 85 -34.16 2.37 30.58
C THR A 85 -33.07 3.38 30.27
N LEU A 86 -31.85 2.89 29.99
CA LEU A 86 -30.74 3.72 29.51
C LEU A 86 -30.50 3.46 28.02
N THR A 87 -30.26 4.52 27.27
CA THR A 87 -29.89 4.46 25.85
C THR A 87 -28.37 4.58 25.69
N PRO A 88 -27.79 4.19 24.54
CA PRO A 88 -26.37 4.39 24.27
C PRO A 88 -25.92 5.84 24.48
N SER A 89 -26.76 6.83 24.15
CA SER A 89 -26.45 8.24 24.37
C SER A 89 -26.39 8.62 25.86
N ASN A 90 -27.23 8.01 26.72
CA ASN A 90 -27.16 8.24 28.17
C ASN A 90 -25.81 7.84 28.76
N ILE A 91 -25.17 6.82 28.20
CA ILE A 91 -23.94 6.23 28.75
C ILE A 91 -22.69 6.49 27.89
N GLY A 92 -22.81 7.29 26.82
CA GLY A 92 -21.71 7.57 25.90
C GLY A 92 -21.24 6.36 25.06
N ALA A 93 -22.11 5.37 24.86
CA ALA A 93 -21.84 4.18 24.06
C ALA A 93 -22.28 4.36 22.59
N LEU A 94 -21.69 3.56 21.70
CA LEU A 94 -22.15 3.44 20.32
C LEU A 94 -23.42 2.58 20.26
N ALA A 95 -24.40 2.97 19.44
CA ALA A 95 -25.62 2.20 19.26
C ALA A 95 -25.36 0.88 18.49
N LEU A 96 -26.20 -0.13 18.71
CA LEU A 96 -26.14 -1.40 17.98
C LEU A 96 -26.36 -1.22 16.47
N THR A 97 -27.12 -0.19 16.08
CA THR A 97 -27.31 0.22 14.69
C THR A 97 -26.08 0.90 14.08
N GLY A 98 -25.00 1.05 14.84
CA GLY A 98 -23.82 1.81 14.46
C GLY A 98 -23.96 3.31 14.69
N GLY A 99 -22.92 4.05 14.35
CA GLY A 99 -22.83 5.51 14.48
C GLY A 99 -21.46 6.03 14.02
N THR A 100 -21.24 7.32 14.17
CA THR A 100 -19.97 7.96 13.82
C THR A 100 -19.00 7.90 14.99
N LEU A 101 -17.81 7.35 14.75
CA LEU A 101 -16.66 7.55 15.63
C LEU A 101 -15.95 8.83 15.18
N SER A 102 -16.00 9.89 15.99
CA SER A 102 -15.39 11.19 15.68
C SER A 102 -13.90 11.28 16.05
N GLY A 103 -13.40 10.31 16.81
CA GLY A 103 -11.98 10.17 17.16
C GLY A 103 -11.33 8.99 16.43
N GLY A 104 -10.02 8.81 16.67
CA GLY A 104 -9.30 7.63 16.18
C GLY A 104 -9.81 6.34 16.83
N LEU A 105 -9.81 5.25 16.06
CA LEU A 105 -10.07 3.90 16.55
C LEU A 105 -8.76 3.12 16.51
N THR A 106 -8.33 2.61 17.66
CA THR A 106 -7.25 1.62 17.75
C THR A 106 -7.84 0.32 18.28
N ALA A 107 -7.81 -0.73 17.48
CA ALA A 107 -8.29 -2.05 17.87
C ALA A 107 -7.09 -2.97 18.16
N ALA A 108 -7.07 -3.61 19.33
CA ALA A 108 -6.07 -4.62 19.67
C ALA A 108 -6.34 -5.97 18.97
N GLY A 109 -7.58 -6.19 18.52
CA GLY A 109 -7.99 -7.36 17.76
C GLY A 109 -8.34 -7.03 16.31
N GLU A 110 -8.78 -8.05 15.57
CA GLU A 110 -9.23 -7.91 14.20
C GLU A 110 -10.52 -7.07 14.08
N VAL A 111 -10.57 -6.20 13.08
CA VAL A 111 -11.80 -5.50 12.69
C VAL A 111 -12.44 -6.26 11.52
N ILE A 112 -13.55 -6.94 11.80
CA ILE A 112 -14.26 -7.76 10.81
C ILE A 112 -15.39 -6.95 10.18
N SER A 113 -15.32 -6.72 8.87
CA SER A 113 -16.44 -6.20 8.09
C SER A 113 -17.14 -7.34 7.36
N ARG A 114 -18.45 -7.49 7.58
CA ARG A 114 -19.30 -8.47 6.86
C ARG A 114 -19.95 -7.89 5.60
N SER A 115 -19.64 -6.63 5.29
CA SER A 115 -20.08 -5.97 4.06
C SER A 115 -19.14 -6.35 2.92
N ALA A 116 -19.69 -6.53 1.72
CA ALA A 116 -18.87 -6.66 0.51
C ALA A 116 -17.93 -5.45 0.33
N ASN A 117 -18.37 -4.24 0.71
CA ASN A 117 -17.52 -3.06 0.80
C ASN A 117 -17.00 -2.93 2.23
N GLY A 118 -15.78 -3.41 2.49
CA GLY A 118 -15.27 -3.66 3.83
C GLY A 118 -14.79 -2.40 4.55
N LEU A 119 -13.79 -1.72 3.98
CA LEU A 119 -13.12 -0.55 4.56
C LEU A 119 -13.06 0.56 3.51
N ARG A 120 -13.41 1.80 3.89
CA ARG A 120 -13.44 2.96 3.01
C ARG A 120 -12.58 4.10 3.56
N ILE A 121 -11.86 4.76 2.66
CA ILE A 121 -11.25 6.07 2.84
C ILE A 121 -12.04 7.03 1.95
N ALA A 122 -12.67 8.04 2.54
CA ALA A 122 -13.43 9.04 1.81
C ALA A 122 -12.94 10.44 2.22
N TYR A 123 -12.19 11.08 1.34
CA TYR A 123 -11.61 12.40 1.59
C TYR A 123 -11.47 13.18 0.28
N GLY A 124 -11.86 14.45 0.29
CA GLY A 124 -11.94 15.25 -0.93
C GLY A 124 -12.97 14.69 -1.93
N ASN A 125 -12.65 14.77 -3.22
CA ASN A 125 -13.59 14.46 -4.31
C ASN A 125 -13.76 12.96 -4.58
N TYR A 126 -12.87 12.11 -4.09
CA TYR A 126 -12.86 10.68 -4.39
C TYR A 126 -12.94 9.83 -3.12
N GLY A 127 -13.47 8.62 -3.27
CA GLY A 127 -13.43 7.56 -2.30
C GLY A 127 -12.56 6.42 -2.80
N PHE A 128 -11.88 5.78 -1.88
CA PHE A 128 -11.20 4.51 -2.05
C PHE A 128 -11.84 3.50 -1.11
N PHE A 129 -12.07 2.27 -1.53
CA PHE A 129 -12.52 1.23 -0.61
C PHE A 129 -12.08 -0.17 -1.03
N ILE A 130 -11.90 -1.03 -0.04
CA ILE A 130 -11.62 -2.44 -0.25
C ILE A 130 -12.94 -3.17 -0.40
N ARG A 131 -13.12 -3.89 -1.52
CA ARG A 131 -14.30 -4.69 -1.80
C ARG A 131 -13.93 -6.16 -1.93
N ASN A 132 -14.68 -7.05 -1.30
CA ASN A 132 -14.65 -8.48 -1.56
C ASN A 132 -15.98 -8.90 -2.18
N ASP A 133 -15.95 -9.49 -3.38
CA ASP A 133 -17.15 -9.98 -4.07
C ASP A 133 -17.37 -11.49 -3.95
N GLY A 134 -16.56 -12.16 -3.12
CA GLY A 134 -16.51 -13.60 -2.95
C GLY A 134 -15.42 -14.26 -3.77
N SER A 135 -15.10 -13.75 -4.97
CA SER A 135 -14.07 -14.34 -5.85
C SER A 135 -12.76 -13.56 -5.84
N ASN A 136 -12.84 -12.25 -5.71
CA ASN A 136 -11.69 -11.36 -5.72
C ASN A 136 -11.84 -10.27 -4.64
N THR A 137 -10.70 -9.79 -4.19
CA THR A 137 -10.58 -8.58 -3.37
C THR A 137 -10.07 -7.45 -4.23
N TYR A 138 -10.76 -6.33 -4.24
CA TYR A 138 -10.51 -5.18 -5.09
C TYR A 138 -10.17 -3.96 -4.28
N PHE A 139 -9.29 -3.13 -4.83
CA PHE A 139 -9.17 -1.73 -4.45
C PHE A 139 -10.00 -0.90 -5.42
N MET A 140 -11.14 -0.40 -4.93
CA MET A 140 -12.15 0.30 -5.71
C MET A 140 -12.02 1.81 -5.52
N LEU A 141 -12.36 2.55 -6.57
CA LEU A 141 -12.42 4.01 -6.56
C LEU A 141 -13.84 4.46 -6.91
N THR A 142 -14.27 5.60 -6.37
CA THR A 142 -15.56 6.22 -6.75
C THR A 142 -15.40 7.21 -7.90
N ASP A 143 -16.52 7.68 -8.44
CA ASP A 143 -16.52 8.85 -9.32
C ASP A 143 -16.12 10.12 -8.56
N SER A 144 -15.61 11.11 -9.33
CA SER A 144 -15.25 12.43 -8.79
C SER A 144 -16.50 13.16 -8.28
N GLY A 145 -16.37 13.81 -7.13
CA GLY A 145 -17.47 14.50 -6.45
C GLY A 145 -18.39 13.56 -5.66
N ASN A 146 -18.13 12.25 -5.65
CA ASN A 146 -18.98 11.26 -4.98
C ASN A 146 -18.16 10.28 -4.13
N SER A 147 -17.42 10.79 -3.15
CA SER A 147 -16.47 10.00 -2.33
C SER A 147 -17.12 8.88 -1.48
N LEU A 148 -18.42 8.96 -1.21
CA LEU A 148 -19.19 7.92 -0.52
C LEU A 148 -20.01 7.03 -1.48
N GLY A 149 -19.95 7.30 -2.78
CA GLY A 149 -20.72 6.59 -3.80
C GLY A 149 -20.26 5.17 -4.08
N THR A 150 -20.88 4.59 -5.12
CA THR A 150 -20.49 3.30 -5.70
C THR A 150 -19.14 3.40 -6.42
N HIS A 151 -18.62 2.26 -6.83
CA HIS A 151 -17.39 2.23 -7.60
C HIS A 151 -17.58 2.72 -9.04
N ASN A 152 -16.55 3.36 -9.59
CA ASN A 152 -16.45 3.69 -11.01
C ASN A 152 -15.95 2.48 -11.83
N SER A 153 -15.52 2.67 -13.08
CA SER A 153 -15.04 1.59 -13.96
C SER A 153 -13.55 1.22 -13.78
N LEU A 154 -12.77 1.98 -13.02
CA LEU A 154 -11.34 1.73 -12.82
C LEU A 154 -11.11 0.55 -11.87
N ARG A 155 -10.14 -0.31 -12.19
CA ARG A 155 -9.75 -1.48 -11.39
C ARG A 155 -8.22 -1.53 -11.22
N PRO A 156 -7.65 -0.63 -10.39
CA PRO A 156 -6.21 -0.48 -10.28
C PRO A 156 -5.51 -1.67 -9.62
N PHE A 157 -6.19 -2.40 -8.73
CA PHE A 157 -5.59 -3.55 -8.05
C PHE A 157 -6.66 -4.58 -7.67
N ILE A 158 -6.44 -5.82 -8.06
CA ILE A 158 -7.34 -6.95 -7.87
C ILE A 158 -6.51 -8.11 -7.35
N ILE A 159 -6.96 -8.77 -6.29
CA ILE A 159 -6.41 -10.04 -5.81
C ILE A 159 -7.46 -11.11 -6.05
N SER A 160 -7.10 -12.19 -6.75
CA SER A 160 -7.90 -13.41 -6.76
C SER A 160 -7.90 -14.03 -5.37
N ASN A 161 -9.07 -14.16 -4.73
CA ASN A 161 -9.17 -14.81 -3.43
C ASN A 161 -8.83 -16.31 -3.52
N HIS A 162 -8.97 -16.90 -4.72
CA HIS A 162 -8.70 -18.30 -4.97
C HIS A 162 -7.21 -18.61 -5.13
N THR A 163 -6.46 -17.71 -5.78
CA THR A 163 -5.07 -17.98 -6.19
C THR A 163 -4.04 -17.02 -5.60
N GLY A 164 -4.47 -15.91 -4.99
CA GLY A 164 -3.59 -14.83 -4.56
C GLY A 164 -3.02 -13.99 -5.70
N ASN A 165 -3.34 -14.31 -6.97
CA ASN A 165 -2.82 -13.57 -8.12
C ASN A 165 -3.27 -12.12 -8.08
N VAL A 166 -2.30 -11.21 -8.24
CA VAL A 166 -2.54 -9.78 -8.35
C VAL A 166 -2.71 -9.40 -9.82
N THR A 167 -3.81 -8.74 -10.14
CA THR A 167 -4.09 -8.16 -11.45
C THR A 167 -4.20 -6.64 -11.33
N ILE A 168 -3.49 -5.93 -12.21
CA ILE A 168 -3.64 -4.49 -12.43
C ILE A 168 -4.34 -4.32 -13.78
N ALA A 169 -5.63 -3.99 -13.77
CA ALA A 169 -6.45 -3.89 -14.99
C ALA A 169 -6.47 -2.46 -15.57
N THR A 170 -5.70 -1.54 -14.99
CA THR A 170 -5.42 -0.21 -15.54
C THR A 170 -3.93 -0.08 -15.86
N LYS A 171 -3.45 1.10 -16.27
CA LYS A 171 -2.01 1.31 -16.49
C LYS A 171 -1.23 1.15 -15.19
N LEU A 172 -0.14 0.38 -15.22
CA LEU A 172 0.91 0.38 -14.20
C LEU A 172 2.00 1.38 -14.62
N ASN A 173 2.27 2.38 -13.78
CA ASN A 173 3.41 3.29 -13.95
C ASN A 173 4.48 2.98 -12.91
N ALA A 174 5.53 2.25 -13.30
CA ALA A 174 6.62 1.83 -12.42
C ALA A 174 7.92 2.61 -12.72
N SER A 175 8.11 3.76 -12.08
CA SER A 175 9.26 4.66 -12.32
C SER A 175 10.59 4.13 -11.80
N GLY A 176 10.56 3.24 -10.80
CA GLY A 176 11.75 2.56 -10.27
C GLY A 176 12.14 1.29 -11.02
N GLY A 177 11.49 0.99 -12.14
CA GLY A 177 11.64 -0.28 -12.85
C GLY A 177 10.81 -1.42 -12.23
N ILE A 178 10.90 -2.60 -12.83
CA ILE A 178 10.22 -3.83 -12.39
C ILE A 178 11.30 -4.91 -12.27
N THR A 179 11.46 -5.49 -11.09
CA THR A 179 12.38 -6.61 -10.84
C THR A 179 11.58 -7.90 -10.64
N GLY A 180 11.87 -8.92 -11.45
CA GLY A 180 11.21 -10.23 -11.39
C GLY A 180 11.30 -10.97 -12.71
N SER A 181 10.94 -12.26 -12.70
CA SER A 181 10.80 -13.03 -13.94
C SER A 181 9.67 -12.45 -14.78
N LEU A 182 10.02 -11.91 -15.95
CA LEU A 182 9.06 -11.50 -16.96
C LEU A 182 8.73 -12.71 -17.84
N SER A 183 7.45 -12.90 -18.17
CA SER A 183 6.98 -13.95 -19.08
C SER A 183 6.47 -13.35 -20.39
N GLY A 184 6.22 -14.21 -21.38
CA GLY A 184 5.80 -13.79 -22.71
C GLY A 184 6.92 -13.09 -23.48
N ASN A 185 6.53 -12.13 -24.35
CA ASN A 185 7.44 -11.50 -25.30
C ASN A 185 8.59 -10.71 -24.65
N ALA A 186 8.44 -10.27 -23.40
CA ALA A 186 9.52 -9.60 -22.68
C ALA A 186 10.66 -10.57 -22.32
N SER A 187 10.33 -11.83 -22.01
CA SER A 187 11.30 -12.88 -21.65
C SER A 187 12.12 -13.36 -22.84
N THR A 188 11.49 -13.35 -24.03
CA THR A 188 12.07 -13.85 -25.28
C THR A 188 12.47 -12.74 -26.24
N ALA A 189 12.49 -11.49 -25.78
CA ALA A 189 12.84 -10.34 -26.61
C ALA A 189 14.29 -10.44 -27.08
N THR A 190 14.50 -10.95 -28.28
CA THR A 190 15.79 -10.95 -28.99
C THR A 190 15.94 -9.74 -29.92
N LYS A 191 14.89 -8.91 -30.04
CA LYS A 191 14.84 -7.74 -30.89
C LYS A 191 14.31 -6.50 -30.17
N LEU A 192 14.82 -5.33 -30.53
CA LEU A 192 14.24 -4.04 -30.19
C LEU A 192 12.87 -3.91 -30.85
N GLN A 193 11.85 -3.54 -30.04
CA GLN A 193 10.49 -3.28 -30.54
C GLN A 193 10.47 -2.27 -31.68
N THR A 194 11.35 -1.28 -31.61
CA THR A 194 11.56 -0.33 -32.69
C THR A 194 13.04 -0.31 -33.01
N ALA A 195 13.39 -0.84 -34.18
CA ALA A 195 14.75 -0.79 -34.70
C ALA A 195 15.28 0.65 -34.70
N ARG A 196 16.57 0.81 -34.45
CA ARG A 196 17.27 2.09 -34.53
C ARG A 196 18.19 2.08 -35.74
N THR A 197 18.49 3.26 -36.27
CA THR A 197 19.48 3.41 -37.33
C THR A 197 20.81 3.75 -36.69
N ILE A 198 21.85 2.94 -36.94
CA ILE A 198 23.22 3.17 -36.48
C ILE A 198 24.06 3.33 -37.75
N ASN A 199 24.63 4.52 -37.96
CA ASN A 199 25.42 4.86 -39.15
C ASN A 199 24.71 4.52 -40.49
N GLY A 200 23.41 4.80 -40.56
CA GLY A 200 22.60 4.49 -41.75
C GLY A 200 22.13 3.04 -41.87
N VAL A 201 22.62 2.12 -41.03
CA VAL A 201 22.22 0.71 -41.01
C VAL A 201 21.11 0.49 -39.99
N LYS A 202 20.03 -0.18 -40.41
CA LYS A 202 18.93 -0.57 -39.52
C LYS A 202 19.39 -1.69 -38.58
N PHE A 203 19.24 -1.46 -37.28
CA PHE A 203 19.62 -2.41 -36.22
C PHE A 203 18.43 -2.64 -35.28
N ASP A 204 18.03 -3.91 -35.14
CA ASP A 204 17.01 -4.36 -34.21
C ASP A 204 17.55 -5.35 -33.17
N GLY A 205 18.86 -5.62 -33.12
CA GLY A 205 19.44 -6.60 -32.19
C GLY A 205 19.42 -8.06 -32.68
N SER A 206 18.81 -8.36 -33.83
CA SER A 206 18.77 -9.75 -34.34
C SER A 206 20.05 -10.24 -34.99
N ALA A 207 20.95 -9.34 -35.37
CA ALA A 207 22.23 -9.65 -35.98
C ALA A 207 23.23 -8.52 -35.71
N ASN A 208 24.53 -8.81 -35.89
CA ASN A 208 25.59 -7.81 -35.83
C ASN A 208 25.45 -6.77 -36.95
N ILE A 209 26.01 -5.58 -36.71
CA ILE A 209 26.10 -4.52 -37.71
C ILE A 209 27.36 -4.73 -38.55
N GLU A 210 27.19 -4.82 -39.88
CA GLU A 210 28.31 -4.83 -40.83
C GLU A 210 28.71 -3.38 -41.15
N ALA A 211 29.63 -2.81 -40.35
CA ALA A 211 30.05 -1.41 -40.46
C ALA A 211 30.81 -1.10 -41.77
N PHE A 212 31.56 -2.07 -42.29
CA PHE A 212 32.27 -1.99 -43.56
C PHE A 212 31.96 -3.24 -44.40
N PRO A 213 31.47 -3.09 -45.65
CA PRO A 213 31.23 -4.22 -46.52
C PRO A 213 32.52 -5.01 -46.84
N PRO A 214 32.49 -6.36 -46.83
CA PRO A 214 33.62 -7.17 -47.26
C PRO A 214 34.10 -6.80 -48.67
N GLY A 215 35.41 -6.64 -48.84
CA GLY A 215 36.04 -6.22 -50.10
C GLY A 215 36.34 -4.73 -50.20
N VAL A 216 36.01 -3.92 -49.19
CA VAL A 216 36.52 -2.55 -49.10
C VAL A 216 37.99 -2.59 -48.64
N PRO A 217 38.94 -1.99 -49.38
CA PRO A 217 40.31 -1.83 -48.91
C PRO A 217 40.35 -0.85 -47.74
N LEU A 218 40.89 -1.29 -46.60
CA LEU A 218 41.05 -0.46 -45.40
C LEU A 218 42.54 -0.22 -45.14
N PRO A 219 43.02 1.04 -45.11
CA PRO A 219 44.40 1.32 -44.76
C PRO A 219 44.65 0.94 -43.29
N TRP A 220 45.72 0.20 -43.04
CA TRP A 220 46.05 -0.33 -41.72
C TRP A 220 47.48 0.04 -41.31
N PRO A 221 47.72 0.60 -40.10
CA PRO A 221 49.01 1.15 -39.71
C PRO A 221 49.99 0.14 -39.08
N SER A 222 49.71 -1.17 -39.15
CA SER A 222 50.55 -2.23 -38.58
C SER A 222 50.74 -3.36 -39.58
N ASP A 223 51.86 -4.09 -39.48
CA ASP A 223 52.17 -5.23 -40.35
C ASP A 223 51.28 -6.45 -40.10
N THR A 224 50.62 -6.51 -38.94
CA THR A 224 49.70 -7.60 -38.59
C THR A 224 48.25 -7.11 -38.71
N PRO A 225 47.43 -7.67 -39.61
CA PRO A 225 46.02 -7.31 -39.70
C PRO A 225 45.25 -7.86 -38.48
N PRO A 226 44.15 -7.22 -38.05
CA PRO A 226 43.27 -7.78 -37.04
C PRO A 226 42.66 -9.10 -37.50
N ALA A 227 42.24 -9.93 -36.54
CA ALA A 227 41.49 -11.15 -36.83
C ALA A 227 40.25 -10.84 -37.69
N GLY A 228 40.00 -11.67 -38.71
CA GLY A 228 38.90 -11.48 -39.67
C GLY A 228 39.26 -10.60 -40.88
N TYR A 229 40.46 -10.00 -40.92
CA TYR A 229 40.97 -9.24 -42.06
C TYR A 229 42.19 -9.92 -42.68
N ALA A 230 42.49 -9.56 -43.93
CA ALA A 230 43.67 -10.03 -44.65
C ALA A 230 44.39 -8.85 -45.30
N ILE A 231 45.72 -8.90 -45.34
CA ILE A 231 46.51 -7.93 -46.14
C ILE A 231 46.27 -8.21 -47.63
N MET A 232 46.10 -7.16 -48.44
CA MET A 232 45.82 -7.28 -49.87
C MET A 232 47.11 -7.40 -50.69
N GLN A 233 47.51 -8.64 -51.03
CA GLN A 233 48.80 -8.97 -51.66
C GLN A 233 48.67 -9.83 -52.93
N GLY A 234 47.51 -9.82 -53.59
CA GLY A 234 47.31 -10.61 -54.82
C GLY A 234 46.91 -12.07 -54.61
N GLN A 235 46.60 -12.46 -53.37
CA GLN A 235 46.29 -13.85 -53.03
C GLN A 235 44.90 -14.29 -53.52
N THR A 236 44.76 -15.58 -53.83
CA THR A 236 43.47 -16.22 -54.09
C THR A 236 42.70 -16.49 -52.78
N PHE A 237 41.38 -16.65 -52.87
CA PHE A 237 40.53 -17.09 -51.77
C PHE A 237 39.42 -18.04 -52.23
N ASP A 238 38.90 -18.84 -51.31
CA ASP A 238 37.76 -19.72 -51.58
C ASP A 238 36.44 -18.91 -51.59
N LYS A 239 35.81 -18.85 -52.76
CA LYS A 239 34.54 -18.13 -52.96
C LYS A 239 33.37 -18.75 -52.21
N ALA A 240 33.40 -20.06 -51.94
CA ALA A 240 32.35 -20.73 -51.19
C ALA A 240 32.45 -20.41 -49.70
N ALA A 241 33.68 -20.33 -49.17
CA ALA A 241 33.93 -19.94 -47.78
C ALA A 241 33.68 -18.43 -47.54
N TYR A 242 33.96 -17.57 -48.53
CA TYR A 242 33.82 -16.12 -48.42
C TYR A 242 32.87 -15.53 -49.48
N PRO A 243 31.56 -15.83 -49.42
CA PRO A 243 30.61 -15.46 -50.46
C PRO A 243 30.43 -13.94 -50.60
N LYS A 244 30.47 -13.18 -49.49
CA LYS A 244 30.39 -11.71 -49.53
C LYS A 244 31.62 -11.09 -50.20
N LEU A 245 32.81 -11.62 -49.93
CA LEU A 245 34.04 -11.18 -50.58
C LEU A 245 34.02 -11.53 -52.08
N ALA A 246 33.44 -12.67 -52.46
CA ALA A 246 33.25 -13.07 -53.85
C ALA A 246 32.32 -12.14 -54.65
N ILE A 247 31.39 -11.45 -53.99
CA ILE A 247 30.59 -10.39 -54.63
C ILE A 247 31.49 -9.22 -55.02
N ALA A 248 32.42 -8.81 -54.13
CA ALA A 248 33.35 -7.70 -54.39
C ALA A 248 34.45 -8.07 -55.38
N TYR A 249 34.99 -9.30 -55.29
CA TYR A 249 36.05 -9.82 -56.14
C TYR A 249 35.62 -11.15 -56.81
N PRO A 250 34.82 -11.11 -57.90
CA PRO A 250 34.29 -12.31 -58.54
C PRO A 250 35.35 -13.28 -59.10
N SER A 251 36.56 -12.77 -59.36
CA SER A 251 37.72 -13.55 -59.79
C SER A 251 38.17 -14.58 -58.72
N GLY A 252 37.81 -14.38 -57.45
CA GLY A 252 38.39 -15.16 -56.35
C GLY A 252 39.83 -14.73 -56.00
N VAL A 253 40.25 -13.55 -56.44
CA VAL A 253 41.59 -12.98 -56.19
C VAL A 253 41.45 -11.61 -55.54
N ILE A 254 42.09 -11.42 -54.39
CA ILE A 254 42.21 -10.12 -53.74
C ILE A 254 43.29 -9.32 -54.48
N PRO A 255 43.06 -8.06 -54.90
CA PRO A 255 44.08 -7.24 -55.55
C PRO A 255 45.37 -7.13 -54.73
N ASP A 256 46.53 -7.09 -55.37
CA ASP A 256 47.77 -6.67 -54.71
C ASP A 256 47.78 -5.14 -54.64
N MET A 257 47.69 -4.60 -53.42
CA MET A 257 47.65 -3.16 -53.18
C MET A 257 49.00 -2.58 -52.72
N ARG A 258 50.04 -3.42 -52.60
CA ARG A 258 51.38 -2.94 -52.18
C ARG A 258 51.95 -2.02 -53.25
N GLY A 259 52.40 -0.83 -52.84
CA GLY A 259 52.93 0.19 -53.75
C GLY A 259 51.87 0.92 -54.60
N TRP A 260 50.57 0.58 -54.45
CA TRP A 260 49.49 1.19 -55.22
C TRP A 260 48.73 2.23 -54.41
N THR A 261 48.34 3.32 -55.07
CA THR A 261 47.40 4.31 -54.52
C THR A 261 46.01 4.11 -55.13
N ILE A 262 44.97 4.15 -54.31
CA ILE A 262 43.58 4.07 -54.79
C ILE A 262 43.24 5.35 -55.54
N LYS A 263 42.88 5.21 -56.82
CA LYS A 263 42.35 6.28 -57.67
C LYS A 263 40.89 5.97 -58.00
N GLY A 264 40.03 6.96 -57.83
CA GLY A 264 38.62 6.83 -58.24
C GLY A 264 38.54 6.45 -59.72
N LYS A 265 37.73 5.44 -60.04
CA LYS A 265 37.53 5.02 -61.44
C LYS A 265 36.97 6.22 -62.24
N PRO A 266 37.61 6.63 -63.34
CA PRO A 266 37.06 7.67 -64.21
C PRO A 266 35.76 7.19 -64.84
N ALA A 267 34.89 8.13 -65.23
CA ALA A 267 33.59 7.83 -65.83
C ALA A 267 33.69 6.91 -67.06
N SER A 268 34.78 6.99 -67.82
CA SER A 268 35.05 6.17 -68.99
C SER A 268 36.56 5.90 -69.16
N GLY A 269 36.92 5.02 -70.11
CA GLY A 269 38.31 4.77 -70.51
C GLY A 269 39.10 3.81 -69.61
N ARG A 270 38.54 3.36 -68.47
CA ARG A 270 39.21 2.42 -67.56
C ARG A 270 38.24 1.42 -66.91
N ALA A 271 38.72 0.20 -66.70
CA ALA A 271 38.01 -0.83 -65.93
C ALA A 271 38.24 -0.65 -64.41
N VAL A 272 37.30 -1.11 -63.59
CA VAL A 272 37.50 -1.23 -62.13
C VAL A 272 38.65 -2.22 -61.88
N LEU A 273 39.51 -1.91 -60.90
CA LEU A 273 40.75 -2.65 -60.58
C LEU A 273 41.84 -2.62 -61.67
N SER A 274 41.71 -1.80 -62.72
CA SER A 274 42.81 -1.61 -63.68
C SER A 274 43.95 -0.76 -63.09
N GLN A 275 45.18 -1.20 -63.29
CA GLN A 275 46.39 -0.50 -62.83
C GLN A 275 46.79 0.63 -63.80
N GLU A 276 47.43 1.68 -63.28
CA GLU A 276 48.00 2.80 -64.04
C GLU A 276 49.40 3.06 -63.52
N GLN A 277 50.41 2.95 -64.37
CA GLN A 277 51.76 3.37 -63.99
C GLN A 277 51.80 4.88 -63.75
N ASP A 278 52.78 5.32 -62.98
CA ASP A 278 53.06 6.74 -62.84
C ASP A 278 53.42 7.36 -64.20
N GLY A 279 53.13 8.65 -64.34
CA GLY A 279 53.35 9.37 -65.58
C GLY A 279 53.53 10.85 -65.32
N ILE A 280 54.59 11.40 -65.89
CA ILE A 280 54.83 12.84 -65.86
C ILE A 280 53.98 13.48 -66.95
N LYS A 281 53.16 14.47 -66.58
CA LYS A 281 52.39 15.23 -67.57
C LYS A 281 53.36 15.86 -68.58
N SER A 282 53.01 15.78 -69.87
CA SER A 282 53.78 16.44 -70.93
C SER A 282 54.01 17.90 -70.58
N HIS A 283 55.28 18.32 -70.58
CA HIS A 283 55.69 19.67 -70.27
C HIS A 283 56.96 20.03 -71.05
N THR A 284 57.19 21.33 -71.22
CA THR A 284 58.39 21.90 -71.84
C THR A 284 59.03 22.89 -70.87
N HIS A 285 60.30 23.19 -71.11
CA HIS A 285 61.03 24.24 -70.39
C HIS A 285 61.51 25.27 -71.39
N SER A 286 61.49 26.55 -71.02
CA SER A 286 62.27 27.56 -71.75
C SER A 286 63.75 27.36 -71.41
N ALA A 287 64.59 27.19 -72.42
CA ALA A 287 66.04 27.18 -72.26
C ALA A 287 66.64 28.38 -72.99
N SER A 288 67.72 28.92 -72.44
CA SER A 288 68.52 29.96 -73.11
C SER A 288 69.98 29.53 -73.11
N ALA A 289 70.70 29.92 -74.16
CA ALA A 289 72.14 29.80 -74.25
C ALA A 289 72.74 31.20 -74.37
N SER A 290 73.84 31.45 -73.67
CA SER A 290 74.57 32.70 -73.79
C SER A 290 75.23 32.81 -75.16
N SER A 291 75.15 33.99 -75.79
CA SER A 291 75.92 34.29 -77.00
C SER A 291 77.42 34.10 -76.72
N THR A 292 78.13 33.41 -77.61
CA THR A 292 79.57 33.22 -77.52
C THR A 292 80.22 33.81 -78.77
N ASP A 293 80.99 34.88 -78.59
CA ASP A 293 81.82 35.43 -79.66
C ASP A 293 83.04 34.52 -79.86
N LEU A 294 83.21 34.01 -81.08
CA LEU A 294 84.30 33.09 -81.45
C LEU A 294 85.61 33.84 -81.81
N GLY A 295 85.57 35.18 -81.80
CA GLY A 295 86.69 36.06 -82.12
C GLY A 295 87.04 36.07 -83.61
N THR A 296 87.89 37.03 -84.00
CA THR A 296 88.37 37.18 -85.38
C THR A 296 89.50 36.19 -85.68
N LYS A 297 89.48 35.56 -86.86
CA LYS A 297 90.58 34.71 -87.36
C LYS A 297 91.33 35.43 -88.48
N THR A 298 92.65 35.53 -88.38
CA THR A 298 93.51 36.03 -89.45
C THR A 298 94.12 34.87 -90.22
N THR A 299 94.09 34.94 -91.56
CA THR A 299 94.74 33.95 -92.43
C THR A 299 96.22 34.30 -92.63
N SER A 300 97.10 33.30 -92.80
CA SER A 300 98.50 33.51 -93.19
C SER A 300 98.62 33.87 -94.67
N SER A 301 99.49 34.83 -95.01
CA SER A 301 99.85 35.21 -96.40
C SER A 301 100.93 34.32 -96.98
#